data_AF-A0A4R1WUX3-F1
#
_entry.id   AF-A0A4R1WUX3-F1
#
_cell.length_a   1.000
_cell.length_b   1.000
_cell.length_c   1.000
_cell.angle_alpha   90.00
_cell.angle_beta   90.00
_cell.angle_gamma   90.00
#
_symmetry.space_group_name_H-M   'P 1'
#
loop_
_entity.id
_entity.type
_entity.pdbx_description
1 polymer ?
#
loop_
_entity_poly.entity_id
_entity_poly.type
_entity_poly.pdbx_seq_one_letter_code
_entity_poly.pdbx_strand_id
1 'polypeptide(L)' 'MAASAFSEPVEKSAPAALPKYAVIPTGDKAIAPAAERFMATRAGATKVEIAGASHLVAVSQPLAVTKVIERAAR' A
#
# COMPACT_ATOMS: atom_id res chain seq x y z
N MET A 1 -20.93 11.55 9.06
CA MET A 1 -19.71 11.70 9.88
C MET A 1 -18.57 11.00 9.16
N ALA A 2 -17.43 11.65 8.89
CA ALA A 2 -16.33 11.03 8.13
C ALA A 2 -15.72 9.79 8.84
N ALA A 3 -15.80 9.73 10.17
CA ALA A 3 -15.24 8.63 10.97
C ALA A 3 -15.94 7.27 10.76
N SER A 4 -17.24 7.24 10.43
CA SER A 4 -17.96 5.97 10.25
C SER A 4 -17.52 5.21 9.01
N ALA A 5 -16.85 5.87 8.06
CA ALA A 5 -16.27 5.19 6.90
C ALA A 5 -15.13 4.22 7.26
N PHE A 6 -14.59 4.30 8.49
CA PHE A 6 -13.45 3.50 8.95
C PHE A 6 -13.83 2.44 10.01
N SER A 7 -15.12 2.24 10.31
CA SER A 7 -15.58 1.31 11.37
C SER A 7 -16.00 -0.07 10.86
N GLU A 8 -15.87 -0.34 9.56
CA GLU A 8 -16.21 -1.65 8.98
C GLU A 8 -15.29 -2.74 9.56
N PRO A 9 -15.85 -3.84 10.13
CA PRO A 9 -15.03 -4.92 10.66
C PRO A 9 -14.31 -5.71 9.55
N VAL A 10 -13.12 -6.23 9.88
CA VAL A 10 -12.41 -7.19 9.02
C VAL A 10 -12.81 -8.61 9.42
N GLU A 11 -13.58 -9.29 8.57
CA GLU A 11 -14.02 -10.68 8.85
C GLU A 11 -12.87 -11.69 8.76
N LYS A 12 -11.99 -11.53 7.77
CA LYS A 12 -10.85 -12.42 7.54
C LYS A 12 -9.65 -11.63 7.02
N SER A 13 -8.47 -11.91 7.59
CA SER A 13 -7.21 -11.34 7.12
C SER A 13 -6.46 -12.31 6.20
N ALA A 14 -5.52 -11.77 5.41
CA ALA A 14 -4.64 -12.59 4.60
C ALA A 14 -3.77 -13.51 5.48
N PRO A 15 -3.48 -14.75 5.05
CA PRO A 15 -2.58 -15.66 5.78
C PRO A 15 -1.23 -15.02 6.09
N ALA A 16 -0.66 -15.33 7.26
CA ALA A 16 0.63 -14.77 7.69
C ALA A 16 1.76 -15.09 6.70
N ALA A 17 1.78 -16.33 6.17
CA ALA A 17 2.78 -16.83 5.25
C ALA A 17 2.67 -16.29 3.82
N LEU A 18 1.58 -15.58 3.47
CA LEU A 18 1.45 -15.00 2.13
C LEU A 18 2.45 -13.85 1.98
N PRO A 19 3.30 -13.84 0.94
CA PRO A 19 4.14 -12.70 0.62
C PRO A 19 3.28 -11.45 0.38
N LYS A 20 3.64 -10.34 1.02
CA LYS A 20 2.92 -9.07 0.90
C LYS A 20 3.85 -8.00 0.35
N TYR A 21 3.31 -7.13 -0.48
CA TYR A 21 4.00 -5.98 -1.02
C TYR A 21 3.17 -4.72 -0.73
N ALA A 22 3.85 -3.63 -0.41
CA ALA A 22 3.23 -2.33 -0.21
C ALA A 22 3.94 -1.29 -1.09
N VAL A 23 3.20 -0.71 -2.03
CA VAL A 23 3.69 0.40 -2.86
C VAL A 23 3.36 1.70 -2.13
N ILE A 24 4.39 2.46 -1.75
CA ILE A 24 4.28 3.67 -0.93
C ILE A 24 4.64 4.89 -1.78
N PRO A 25 3.65 5.65 -2.28
CA PRO A 25 3.89 6.92 -2.95
C PRO A 25 4.32 8.00 -1.96
N THR A 26 5.57 8.49 -2.03
CA THR A 26 6.05 9.46 -1.02
C THR A 26 5.47 10.87 -1.17
N GLY A 27 4.75 11.15 -2.26
CA GLY A 27 4.01 12.38 -2.51
C GLY A 27 2.51 12.27 -2.20
N ASP A 28 2.07 11.23 -1.50
CA ASP A 28 0.67 11.07 -1.08
C ASP A 28 0.25 12.21 -0.13
N LYS A 29 -0.91 12.79 -0.41
CA LYS A 29 -1.55 13.87 0.36
C LYS A 29 -2.91 13.46 0.95
N ALA A 30 -3.40 12.27 0.63
CA ALA A 30 -4.60 11.68 1.21
C ALA A 30 -4.24 10.80 2.41
N ILE A 31 -3.16 10.03 2.32
CA ILE A 31 -2.60 9.24 3.41
C ILE A 31 -1.16 9.68 3.62
N ALA A 32 -0.76 9.97 4.86
CA ALA A 32 0.61 10.34 5.12
C ALA A 32 1.54 9.12 4.88
N PRO A 33 2.65 9.26 4.13
CA PRO A 33 3.56 8.14 3.86
C PRO A 33 4.09 7.45 5.13
N ALA A 34 4.17 8.17 6.25
CA ALA A 34 4.53 7.58 7.55
C ALA A 34 3.49 6.55 8.04
N ALA A 35 2.20 6.84 7.85
CA ALA A 35 1.11 5.92 8.22
C ALA A 35 1.11 4.68 7.32
N GLU A 36 1.38 4.83 6.02
CA GLU A 36 1.53 3.71 5.10
C GLU A 36 2.71 2.82 5.47
N ARG A 37 3.88 3.40 5.77
CA ARG A 37 5.06 2.65 6.24
C ARG A 37 4.78 1.89 7.53
N PHE A 38 4.04 2.50 8.45
CA PHE A 38 3.60 1.84 9.68
C PHE A 38 2.74 0.61 9.37
N MET A 39 1.72 0.77 8.52
CA MET A 39 0.83 -0.33 8.14
C MET A 39 1.55 -1.45 7.37
N ALA A 40 2.43 -1.09 6.43
CA ALA A 40 3.25 -2.05 5.70
C ALA A 40 4.16 -2.86 6.64
N THR A 41 4.75 -2.20 7.64
CA THR A 41 5.58 -2.85 8.66
C THR A 41 4.74 -3.78 9.54
N ARG A 42 3.59 -3.33 10.03
CA ARG A 42 2.64 -4.15 10.79
C ARG A 42 2.18 -5.39 10.00
N ALA A 43 2.01 -5.26 8.69
CA ALA A 43 1.60 -6.36 7.81
C ALA A 43 2.74 -7.35 7.49
N GLY A 44 3.99 -6.99 7.74
CA GLY A 44 5.17 -7.76 7.29
C GLY A 44 5.39 -7.68 5.78
N ALA A 45 5.02 -6.56 5.15
CA ALA A 45 5.13 -6.38 3.70
C ALA A 45 6.52 -5.91 3.26
N THR A 46 6.92 -6.35 2.07
CA THR A 46 8.03 -5.73 1.33
C THR A 46 7.60 -4.35 0.87
N LYS A 47 8.32 -3.32 1.33
CA LYS A 47 8.03 -1.91 1.03
C LYS A 47 8.70 -1.50 -0.28
N VAL A 48 7.94 -0.90 -1.19
CA VAL A 48 8.41 -0.34 -2.46
C VAL A 48 8.02 1.14 -2.48
N GLU A 49 8.97 2.01 -2.17
CA GLU A 49 8.71 3.46 -2.16
C GLU A 49 8.91 4.06 -3.55
N ILE A 50 7.95 4.88 -3.99
CA ILE A 50 8.02 5.61 -5.25
C ILE A 50 8.05 7.11 -4.96
N ALA A 51 9.22 7.71 -5.18
CA ALA A 51 9.48 9.10 -4.84
C ALA A 51 8.55 10.06 -5.59
N GLY A 52 7.85 10.93 -4.87
CA GLY A 52 7.01 11.99 -5.43
C GLY A 52 5.73 11.52 -6.13
N ALA A 53 5.44 10.22 -6.13
CA ALA A 53 4.20 9.68 -6.70
C ALA A 53 2.98 10.16 -5.89
N SER A 54 1.84 10.31 -6.55
CA SER A 54 0.59 10.72 -5.91
C SER A 54 -0.14 9.52 -5.27
N HIS A 55 -1.16 9.79 -4.46
CA HIS A 55 -2.06 8.80 -3.87
C HIS A 55 -2.57 7.76 -4.90
N LEU A 56 -2.94 8.24 -6.09
CA LEU A 56 -3.32 7.39 -7.22
C LEU A 56 -2.08 6.86 -7.94
N VAL A 57 -1.26 6.08 -7.23
CA VAL A 57 0.05 5.61 -7.70
C VAL A 57 -0.03 4.73 -8.95
N ALA A 58 -1.11 3.97 -9.10
CA ALA A 58 -1.37 3.18 -10.31
C ALA A 58 -1.61 4.05 -11.54
N VAL A 59 -2.05 5.30 -11.37
CA VAL A 59 -2.28 6.25 -12.46
C VAL A 59 -1.06 7.13 -12.69
N SER A 60 -0.42 7.62 -11.63
CA SER A 60 0.75 8.50 -11.75
C SER A 60 2.03 7.77 -12.10
N GLN A 61 2.16 6.50 -11.71
CA GLN A 61 3.37 5.69 -11.91
C GLN A 61 3.02 4.25 -12.35
N PRO A 62 2.25 4.06 -13.43
CA PRO A 62 1.71 2.77 -13.84
C PRO A 62 2.79 1.71 -14.10
N LEU A 63 3.92 2.11 -14.69
CA LEU A 63 5.03 1.20 -14.99
C LEU A 63 5.72 0.68 -13.72
N ALA A 64 5.87 1.54 -12.70
CA ALA A 64 6.46 1.13 -11.43
C ALA A 64 5.55 0.15 -10.70
N VAL A 65 4.24 0.41 -10.69
CA VAL A 65 3.24 -0.51 -10.11
C VAL A 65 3.22 -1.85 -10.85
N THR A 66 3.26 -1.84 -12.18
CA THR A 66 3.28 -3.06 -13.00
C THR A 66 4.47 -3.95 -12.65
N LYS A 67 5.67 -3.38 -12.52
CA LYS A 67 6.87 -4.14 -12.12
C LYS A 67 6.74 -4.80 -10.75
N VAL A 68 6.06 -4.15 -9.80
CA VAL A 68 5.81 -4.75 -8.48
C VAL A 68 4.85 -5.93 -8.59
N ILE A 69 3.79 -5.82 -9.40
CA ILE A 69 2.85 -6.91 -9.65
C ILE A 69 3.56 -8.10 -10.32
N GLU A 70 4.35 -7.86 -11.37
CA GLU A 70 5.12 -8.91 -12.04
C GLU A 70 6.12 -9.60 -11.11
N ARG A 71 6.72 -8.85 -10.19
CA ARG A 71 7.59 -9.42 -9.15
C ARG A 71 6.81 -10.25 -8.14
N ALA A 72 5.62 -9.81 -7.75
CA ALA A 72 4.79 -10.50 -6.77
C ALA A 72 4.12 -11.79 -7.32
N ALA A 73 3.94 -11.88 -8.64
CA ALA A 73 3.33 -13.02 -9.33
C ALA A 73 4.30 -14.20 -9.58
N ARG A 74 5.59 -14.05 -9.24
CA ARG A 74 6.61 -15.09 -9.35
C ARG A 74 6.84 -15.75 -8.01
#